data_AF-F0GB27-F1
#
_entry.id   AF-F0GB27-F1
#
_cell.length_a   1.000
_cell.length_b   1.000
_cell.length_c   1.000
_cell.angle_alpha   90.00
_cell.angle_beta   90.00
_cell.angle_gamma   90.00
#
_symmetry.space_group_name_H-M   'P 1'
#
loop_
_entity.id
_entity.type
_entity.pdbx_description
1 polymer ?
#
loop_
_entity_poly.entity_id
_entity_poly.type
_entity_poly.pdbx_seq_one_letter_code
_entity_poly.pdbx_strand_id
1 'polypeptide(L)'
;KAAEREKQKQAEKLKQQQLAEQQKLEQQKLEQQKLQQQKQAQLEAQQAAKAKADAAAKAKAEAAAKAKAEASARAKADAAAKAKLDRERNARLAQMQGLAGAGEGGGEGLARSGTGSGAGGNAASPGYPDKVRRRVKPNIVWGGERAGLTTVVAIRCTPSGDVLSVSIRRSSGNSGWDQAVVNAIQASVPLPPDSNGRTPPDITITFKAAE
;
A
#
# COMPACT_ATOMS: atom_id res chain seq x y z
N LYS A 1 -90.00 5.03 26.07
CA LYS A 1 -89.06 4.66 27.16
C LYS A 1 -88.41 3.28 27.01
N ALA A 2 -89.13 2.14 27.03
CA ALA A 2 -88.49 0.81 26.87
C ALA A 2 -87.94 0.56 25.44
N ALA A 3 -88.74 0.85 24.40
CA ALA A 3 -88.35 0.69 22.99
C ALA A 3 -87.17 1.61 22.55
N GLU A 4 -87.01 2.78 23.17
CA GLU A 4 -85.87 3.68 22.90
C GLU A 4 -84.55 3.15 23.47
N ARG A 5 -84.59 2.53 24.65
CA ARG A 5 -83.39 1.91 25.26
C ARG A 5 -82.91 0.71 24.45
N GLU A 6 -83.80 -0.07 23.86
CA GLU A 6 -83.42 -1.16 22.96
C GLU A 6 -82.80 -0.65 21.66
N LYS A 7 -83.38 0.38 21.03
CA LYS A 7 -82.78 1.04 19.86
C LYS A 7 -81.41 1.66 20.17
N GLN A 8 -81.23 2.27 21.33
CA GLN A 8 -79.93 2.81 21.76
C GLN A 8 -78.89 1.70 21.96
N LYS A 9 -79.24 0.60 22.64
CA LYS A 9 -78.34 -0.55 22.80
C LYS A 9 -77.96 -1.21 21.49
N GLN A 10 -78.89 -1.33 20.54
CA GLN A 10 -78.60 -1.86 19.20
C GLN A 10 -77.67 -0.94 18.41
N ALA A 11 -77.89 0.38 18.44
CA ALA A 11 -77.04 1.35 17.76
C ALA A 11 -75.63 1.39 18.37
N GLU A 12 -75.50 1.28 19.69
CA GLU A 12 -74.21 1.25 20.37
C GLU A 12 -73.44 -0.04 20.07
N LYS A 13 -74.12 -1.19 20.06
CA LYS A 13 -73.53 -2.48 19.65
C LYS A 13 -73.06 -2.48 18.19
N LEU A 14 -73.81 -1.86 17.29
CA LEU A 14 -73.42 -1.74 15.88
C LEU A 14 -72.19 -0.83 15.70
N LYS A 15 -72.15 0.30 16.40
CA LYS A 15 -70.98 1.20 16.42
C LYS A 15 -69.75 0.51 17.01
N GLN A 16 -69.92 -0.26 18.08
CA GLN A 16 -68.84 -0.99 18.73
C GLN A 16 -68.30 -2.12 17.83
N GLN A 17 -69.18 -2.82 17.10
CA GLN A 17 -68.78 -3.79 16.07
C GLN A 17 -68.04 -3.14 14.90
N GLN A 18 -68.53 -2.00 14.39
CA GLN A 18 -67.86 -1.26 13.32
C GLN A 18 -66.47 -0.77 13.72
N LEU A 19 -66.30 -0.27 14.95
CA LEU A 19 -64.99 0.18 15.44
C LEU A 19 -64.02 -0.99 15.60
N ALA A 20 -64.48 -2.12 16.13
CA ALA A 20 -63.65 -3.32 16.28
C ALA A 20 -63.22 -3.89 14.92
N GLU A 21 -64.11 -3.89 13.93
CA GLU A 21 -63.78 -4.33 12.57
C GLU A 21 -62.79 -3.39 11.89
N GLN A 22 -62.95 -2.07 12.07
CA GLN A 22 -62.03 -1.07 11.53
C GLN A 22 -60.62 -1.20 12.15
N GLN A 23 -60.53 -1.39 13.47
CA GLN A 23 -59.26 -1.64 14.16
C GLN A 23 -58.59 -2.94 13.71
N LYS A 24 -59.36 -4.01 13.48
CA LYS A 24 -58.83 -5.29 12.98
C LYS A 24 -58.30 -5.17 11.55
N LEU A 25 -59.01 -4.43 10.69
CA LEU A 25 -58.58 -4.17 9.32
C LEU A 25 -57.29 -3.31 9.27
N GLU A 26 -57.18 -2.32 10.16
CA GLU A 26 -56.00 -1.47 10.28
C GLU A 26 -54.80 -2.24 10.83
N GLN A 27 -54.99 -3.09 11.85
CA GLN A 27 -53.94 -4.01 12.33
C GLN A 27 -53.46 -4.96 11.23
N GLN A 28 -54.38 -5.56 10.47
CA GLN A 28 -54.03 -6.44 9.35
C GLN A 28 -53.25 -5.70 8.26
N LYS A 29 -53.64 -4.47 7.90
CA LYS A 29 -52.88 -3.65 6.94
C LYS A 29 -51.48 -3.30 7.46
N LEU A 30 -51.36 -2.93 8.73
CA LEU A 30 -50.07 -2.58 9.35
C LEU A 30 -49.13 -3.78 9.41
N GLU A 31 -49.65 -4.96 9.76
CA GLU A 31 -48.89 -6.21 9.78
C GLU A 31 -48.47 -6.63 8.37
N GLN A 32 -49.36 -6.50 7.38
CA GLN A 32 -49.04 -6.79 5.99
C GLN A 32 -48.00 -5.81 5.42
N GLN A 33 -48.07 -4.52 5.77
CA GLN A 33 -47.03 -3.55 5.42
C GLN A 33 -45.69 -3.86 6.09
N LYS A 34 -45.68 -4.21 7.38
CA LYS A 34 -44.44 -4.61 8.08
C LYS A 34 -43.81 -5.85 7.45
N LEU A 35 -44.62 -6.85 7.09
CA LEU A 35 -44.13 -8.07 6.45
C LEU A 35 -43.57 -7.78 5.04
N GLN A 36 -44.22 -6.90 4.27
CA GLN A 36 -43.70 -6.45 2.98
C GLN A 36 -42.39 -5.67 3.12
N GLN A 37 -42.31 -4.73 4.07
CA GLN A 37 -41.07 -3.98 4.34
C GLN A 37 -39.93 -4.89 4.78
N GLN A 38 -40.19 -5.85 5.67
CA GLN A 38 -39.17 -6.82 6.09
C GLN A 38 -38.69 -7.68 4.92
N LYS A 39 -39.61 -8.14 4.06
CA LYS A 39 -39.26 -8.94 2.88
C LYS A 39 -38.45 -8.13 1.87
N GLN A 40 -38.80 -6.86 1.65
CA GLN A 40 -38.06 -5.93 0.79
C GLN A 40 -36.64 -5.69 1.33
N ALA A 41 -36.52 -5.35 2.62
CA ALA A 41 -35.23 -5.10 3.27
C ALA A 41 -34.34 -6.34 3.27
N GLN A 42 -34.91 -7.53 3.45
CA GLN A 42 -34.16 -8.78 3.41
C GLN A 42 -33.70 -9.11 1.98
N LEU A 43 -34.50 -8.82 0.95
CA LEU A 43 -34.11 -8.96 -0.46
C LEU A 43 -32.98 -7.99 -0.82
N GLU A 44 -33.09 -6.72 -0.43
CA GLU A 44 -32.04 -5.71 -0.67
C GLU A 44 -30.74 -6.07 0.06
N ALA A 45 -30.82 -6.50 1.33
CA ALA A 45 -29.66 -6.95 2.07
C ALA A 45 -28.99 -8.16 1.42
N GLN A 46 -29.77 -9.12 0.91
CA GLN A 46 -29.24 -10.31 0.25
C GLN A 46 -28.62 -9.97 -1.12
N GLN A 47 -29.22 -9.06 -1.90
CA GLN A 47 -28.65 -8.57 -3.15
C GLN A 47 -27.36 -7.77 -2.92
N ALA A 48 -27.32 -6.89 -1.91
CA ALA A 48 -26.14 -6.14 -1.56
C ALA A 48 -25.00 -7.06 -1.07
N ALA A 49 -25.32 -8.11 -0.31
CA ALA A 49 -24.35 -9.11 0.12
C ALA A 49 -23.78 -9.91 -1.06
N LYS A 50 -24.65 -10.37 -2.00
CA LYS A 50 -24.19 -11.05 -3.22
C LYS A 50 -23.33 -10.15 -4.10
N ALA A 51 -23.75 -8.90 -4.34
CA ALA A 51 -22.98 -7.95 -5.15
C ALA A 51 -21.60 -7.67 -4.56
N LYS A 52 -21.49 -7.53 -3.22
CA LYS A 52 -20.19 -7.38 -2.55
C LYS A 52 -19.33 -8.64 -2.66
N ALA A 53 -19.92 -9.82 -2.54
CA ALA A 53 -19.19 -11.08 -2.67
C ALA A 53 -18.64 -11.28 -4.09
N ASP A 54 -19.46 -11.04 -5.12
CA ASP A 54 -19.05 -11.12 -6.52
C ASP A 54 -17.96 -10.09 -6.87
N ALA A 55 -18.11 -8.84 -6.41
CA ALA A 55 -17.09 -7.80 -6.62
C ALA A 55 -15.75 -8.16 -5.95
N ALA A 56 -15.79 -8.69 -4.73
CA ALA A 56 -14.58 -9.13 -4.02
C ALA A 56 -13.92 -10.34 -4.69
N ALA A 57 -14.70 -11.32 -5.17
CA ALA A 57 -14.19 -12.47 -5.89
C ALA A 57 -13.53 -12.08 -7.22
N LYS A 58 -14.17 -11.19 -7.99
CA LYS A 58 -13.64 -10.71 -9.26
C LYS A 58 -12.35 -9.88 -9.07
N ALA A 59 -12.32 -8.99 -8.10
CA ALA A 59 -11.12 -8.21 -7.77
C ALA A 59 -9.95 -9.10 -7.33
N LYS A 60 -10.21 -10.15 -6.55
CA LYS A 60 -9.18 -11.10 -6.11
C LYS A 60 -8.66 -11.96 -7.26
N ALA A 61 -9.52 -12.36 -8.20
CA ALA A 61 -9.13 -13.11 -9.39
C ALA A 61 -8.28 -12.26 -10.35
N GLU A 62 -8.66 -11.00 -10.60
CA GLU A 62 -7.88 -10.08 -11.45
C GLU A 62 -6.51 -9.74 -10.82
N ALA A 63 -6.46 -9.51 -9.51
CA ALA A 63 -5.20 -9.25 -8.80
C ALA A 63 -4.26 -10.46 -8.87
N ALA A 64 -4.78 -11.68 -8.69
CA ALA A 64 -3.99 -12.90 -8.78
C ALA A 64 -3.48 -13.17 -10.21
N ALA A 65 -4.30 -12.94 -11.22
CA ALA A 65 -3.91 -13.08 -12.63
C ALA A 65 -2.82 -12.08 -13.00
N LYS A 66 -2.96 -10.80 -12.59
CA LYS A 66 -1.99 -9.75 -12.86
C LYS A 66 -0.66 -10.00 -12.15
N ALA A 67 -0.69 -10.42 -10.88
CA ALA A 67 0.51 -10.79 -10.13
C ALA A 67 1.26 -11.97 -10.77
N LYS A 68 0.55 -12.99 -11.24
CA LYS A 68 1.16 -14.15 -11.90
C LYS A 68 1.76 -13.79 -13.27
N ALA A 69 1.10 -12.93 -14.04
CA ALA A 69 1.63 -12.42 -15.31
C ALA A 69 2.89 -11.57 -15.09
N GLU A 70 2.88 -10.68 -14.10
CA GLU A 70 4.01 -9.79 -13.80
C GLU A 70 5.22 -10.57 -13.24
N ALA A 71 4.99 -11.58 -12.40
CA ALA A 71 6.05 -12.47 -11.92
C ALA A 71 6.69 -13.29 -13.06
N SER A 72 5.87 -13.79 -13.99
CA SER A 72 6.39 -14.53 -15.16
C SER A 72 7.19 -13.63 -16.11
N ALA A 73 6.72 -12.39 -16.33
CA ALA A 73 7.42 -11.41 -17.16
C ALA A 73 8.77 -10.99 -16.54
N ARG A 74 8.80 -10.72 -15.23
CA ARG A 74 10.05 -10.40 -14.50
C ARG A 74 11.04 -11.57 -14.54
N ALA A 75 10.60 -12.80 -14.28
CA ALA A 75 11.47 -13.98 -14.34
C ALA A 75 12.10 -14.18 -15.73
N LYS A 76 11.35 -13.95 -16.82
CA LYS A 76 11.89 -14.03 -18.19
C LYS A 76 12.88 -12.89 -18.48
N ALA A 77 12.59 -11.68 -18.03
CA ALA A 77 13.48 -10.54 -18.20
C ALA A 77 14.80 -10.71 -17.41
N ASP A 78 14.73 -11.18 -16.17
CA ASP A 78 15.91 -11.44 -15.33
C ASP A 78 16.77 -12.57 -15.90
N ALA A 79 16.16 -13.64 -16.44
CA ALA A 79 16.88 -14.72 -17.10
C ALA A 79 17.60 -14.25 -18.38
N ALA A 80 16.95 -13.43 -19.19
CA ALA A 80 17.55 -12.86 -20.40
C ALA A 80 18.69 -11.87 -20.07
N ALA A 81 18.52 -11.06 -19.03
CA ALA A 81 19.55 -10.13 -18.56
C ALA A 81 20.79 -10.87 -18.03
N LYS A 82 20.61 -11.92 -17.22
CA LYS A 82 21.72 -12.77 -16.77
C LYS A 82 22.45 -13.44 -17.93
N ALA A 83 21.72 -14.02 -18.88
CA ALA A 83 22.33 -14.67 -20.04
C ALA A 83 23.15 -13.70 -20.92
N LYS A 84 22.71 -12.45 -21.07
CA LYS A 84 23.47 -11.42 -21.79
C LYS A 84 24.73 -11.01 -21.03
N LEU A 85 24.61 -10.79 -19.72
CA LEU A 85 25.74 -10.42 -18.86
C LEU A 85 26.81 -11.52 -18.81
N ASP A 86 26.40 -12.79 -18.74
CA ASP A 86 27.32 -13.92 -18.71
C ASP A 86 28.03 -14.10 -20.06
N ARG A 87 27.36 -13.85 -21.19
CA ARG A 87 28.02 -13.81 -22.51
C ARG A 87 29.04 -12.68 -22.62
N GLU A 88 28.70 -11.48 -22.16
CA GLU A 88 29.62 -10.34 -22.16
C GLU A 88 30.84 -10.59 -21.25
N ARG A 89 30.63 -11.20 -20.08
CA ARG A 89 31.72 -11.62 -19.19
C ARG A 89 32.63 -12.64 -19.86
N ASN A 90 32.07 -13.68 -20.48
CA ASN A 90 32.86 -14.70 -21.16
C ASN A 90 33.63 -14.14 -22.37
N ALA A 91 33.01 -13.25 -23.16
CA ALA A 91 33.69 -12.59 -24.28
C ALA A 91 34.88 -11.75 -23.81
N ARG A 92 34.73 -11.01 -22.69
CA ARG A 92 35.80 -10.20 -22.11
C ARG A 92 36.94 -11.07 -21.56
N LEU A 93 36.62 -12.20 -20.92
CA LEU A 93 37.61 -13.17 -20.44
C LEU A 93 38.39 -13.80 -21.59
N ALA A 94 37.71 -14.19 -22.68
CA ALA A 94 38.37 -14.72 -23.87
C ALA A 94 39.28 -13.69 -24.55
N GLN A 95 38.87 -12.43 -24.62
CA GLN A 95 39.70 -11.35 -25.15
C GLN A 95 40.94 -11.10 -24.28
N MET A 96 40.83 -11.15 -22.95
CA MET A 96 41.97 -11.04 -22.04
C MET A 96 42.93 -12.24 -22.14
N GLN A 97 42.42 -13.47 -22.28
CA GLN A 97 43.27 -14.64 -22.50
C GLN A 97 43.98 -14.60 -23.86
N GLY A 98 43.33 -14.05 -24.89
CA GLY A 98 43.97 -13.80 -26.19
C GLY A 98 45.08 -12.75 -26.11
N LEU A 99 44.93 -11.73 -25.26
CA LEU A 99 45.95 -10.71 -25.03
C LEU A 99 47.10 -11.21 -24.13
N ALA A 100 46.84 -12.12 -23.20
CA ALA A 100 47.87 -12.74 -22.35
C ALA A 100 48.67 -13.84 -23.09
N GLY A 101 48.16 -14.38 -24.20
CA GLY A 101 48.88 -15.30 -25.08
C GLY A 101 49.71 -14.61 -26.17
N ALA A 102 49.60 -13.29 -26.31
CA ALA A 102 50.30 -12.50 -27.33
C ALA A 102 50.88 -11.23 -26.70
N GLY A 103 52.01 -11.36 -25.98
CA GLY A 103 52.63 -10.21 -25.35
C GLY A 103 53.75 -10.56 -24.39
N GLU A 104 54.79 -11.21 -24.91
CA GLU A 104 56.13 -11.13 -24.32
C GLU A 104 56.60 -9.67 -24.47
N GLY A 105 56.81 -8.96 -23.36
CA GLY A 105 57.26 -7.57 -23.38
C GLY A 105 57.07 -6.87 -22.04
N GLY A 106 58.12 -6.91 -21.21
CA GLY A 106 58.15 -6.30 -19.88
C GLY A 106 58.00 -4.77 -19.89
N GLY A 107 57.63 -4.23 -18.73
CA GLY A 107 57.52 -2.79 -18.53
C GLY A 107 56.89 -2.44 -17.19
N GLU A 108 57.74 -2.39 -16.17
CA GLU A 108 57.52 -1.82 -14.84
C GLU A 108 56.81 -0.45 -14.91
N GLY A 109 55.78 -0.25 -14.07
CA GLY A 109 55.03 1.00 -14.02
C GLY A 109 54.05 1.06 -12.85
N LEU A 110 54.58 1.25 -11.63
CA LEU A 110 53.81 1.72 -10.48
C LEU A 110 53.12 3.06 -10.82
N ALA A 111 51.80 3.07 -10.94
CA ALA A 111 51.00 4.28 -10.75
C ALA A 111 49.55 3.95 -10.36
N ARG A 112 49.24 4.28 -9.09
CA ARG A 112 47.92 4.54 -8.48
C ARG A 112 46.67 4.31 -9.35
N SER A 113 45.87 3.33 -8.94
CA SER A 113 44.42 3.27 -9.16
C SER A 113 43.84 2.60 -7.90
N GLY A 114 43.04 3.25 -7.05
CA GLY A 114 41.81 3.94 -7.41
C GLY A 114 40.70 2.89 -7.55
N THR A 115 39.75 2.91 -6.63
CA THR A 115 38.42 2.26 -6.74
C THR A 115 38.37 0.73 -6.80
N GLY A 116 38.23 0.11 -5.61
CA GLY A 116 37.60 -1.19 -5.47
C GLY A 116 36.09 -1.09 -5.72
N SER A 117 35.72 -0.93 -6.99
CA SER A 117 34.34 -1.00 -7.49
C SER A 117 33.82 -2.44 -7.36
N GLY A 118 33.32 -2.77 -6.18
CA GLY A 118 32.48 -3.94 -5.93
C GLY A 118 31.09 -3.71 -6.51
N ALA A 119 30.96 -3.94 -7.81
CA ALA A 119 29.73 -3.84 -8.57
C ALA A 119 28.66 -4.82 -8.04
N GLY A 120 27.71 -4.29 -7.26
CA GLY A 120 26.38 -4.84 -7.07
C GLY A 120 25.36 -3.75 -7.37
N GLY A 121 24.85 -3.71 -8.61
CA GLY A 121 24.17 -2.58 -9.25
C GLY A 121 22.87 -2.03 -8.63
N ASN A 122 22.54 -2.36 -7.38
CA ASN A 122 21.33 -1.86 -6.69
C ASN A 122 21.62 -1.29 -5.29
N ALA A 123 22.86 -1.32 -4.80
CA ALA A 123 23.18 -0.77 -3.48
C ALA A 123 23.29 0.75 -3.54
N ALA A 124 22.74 1.43 -2.52
CA ALA A 124 22.88 2.88 -2.38
C ALA A 124 24.37 3.26 -2.33
N SER A 125 24.77 4.28 -3.10
CA SER A 125 26.16 4.73 -3.09
C SER A 125 26.54 5.23 -1.69
N PRO A 126 27.81 5.07 -1.28
CA PRO A 126 28.32 5.69 -0.06
C PRO A 126 28.01 7.20 -0.07
N GLY A 127 27.26 7.68 0.92
CA GLY A 127 26.84 9.09 1.05
C GLY A 127 25.43 9.43 0.53
N TYR A 128 24.74 8.49 -0.12
CA TYR A 128 23.34 8.69 -0.53
C TYR A 128 22.35 8.90 0.63
N PRO A 129 22.43 8.12 1.74
CA PRO A 129 21.56 8.33 2.90
C PRO A 129 21.66 9.75 3.48
N ASP A 130 22.85 10.35 3.46
CA ASP A 130 23.07 11.73 3.95
C ASP A 130 22.43 12.77 3.03
N LYS A 131 22.48 12.54 1.71
CA LYS A 131 21.82 13.41 0.73
C LYS A 131 20.31 13.43 0.94
N VAL A 132 19.71 12.25 1.13
CA VAL A 132 18.28 12.12 1.44
C VAL A 132 17.97 12.75 2.80
N ARG A 133 18.79 12.49 3.82
CA ARG A 133 18.63 13.08 5.15
C ARG A 133 18.63 14.62 5.09
N ARG A 134 19.51 15.23 4.32
CA ARG A 134 19.58 16.69 4.15
C ARG A 134 18.32 17.27 3.49
N ARG A 135 17.67 16.51 2.60
CA ARG A 135 16.40 16.89 1.98
C ARG A 135 15.21 16.75 2.93
N VAL A 136 15.20 15.68 3.74
CA VAL A 136 14.09 15.33 4.64
C VAL A 136 14.09 16.14 5.93
N LYS A 137 15.27 16.39 6.50
CA LYS A 137 15.44 17.09 7.79
C LYS A 137 14.65 18.40 7.93
N PRO A 138 14.67 19.35 6.98
CA PRO A 138 13.91 20.60 7.11
C PRO A 138 12.39 20.40 7.09
N ASN A 139 11.89 19.26 6.58
CA ASN A 139 10.47 18.95 6.53
C ASN A 139 9.95 18.25 7.80
N ILE A 140 10.84 17.91 8.74
CA ILE A 140 10.45 17.28 10.01
C ILE A 140 9.91 18.35 10.95
N VAL A 141 8.58 18.42 11.07
CA VAL A 141 7.90 19.29 12.03
C VAL A 141 7.72 18.52 13.34
N TRP A 142 8.60 18.77 14.31
CA TRP A 142 8.53 18.18 15.66
C TRP A 142 8.79 19.21 16.76
N GLY A 143 7.82 19.35 17.67
CA GLY A 143 7.85 20.29 18.80
C GLY A 143 8.06 19.65 20.18
N GLY A 144 8.27 18.33 20.26
CA GLY A 144 8.49 17.62 21.52
C GLY A 144 9.98 17.50 21.89
N GLU A 145 10.26 16.70 22.93
CA GLU A 145 11.64 16.39 23.34
C GLU A 145 12.42 15.74 22.19
N ARG A 146 13.67 16.18 22.00
CA ARG A 146 14.56 15.73 20.90
C ARG A 146 15.70 14.85 21.39
N ALA A 147 15.92 14.76 22.69
CA ALA A 147 17.01 13.99 23.26
C ALA A 147 16.74 12.48 23.11
N GLY A 148 17.73 11.73 22.61
CA GLY A 148 17.69 10.26 22.55
C GLY A 148 16.77 9.62 21.50
N LEU A 149 15.91 10.38 20.81
CA LEU A 149 15.01 9.83 19.81
C LEU A 149 15.75 9.50 18.51
N THR A 150 15.82 8.21 18.18
CA THR A 150 16.44 7.69 16.96
C THR A 150 15.50 6.70 16.27
N THR A 151 15.11 7.00 15.04
CA THR A 151 14.24 6.14 14.22
C THR A 151 15.00 5.65 13.01
N VAL A 152 15.03 4.34 12.80
CA VAL A 152 15.58 3.73 11.59
C VAL A 152 14.42 3.39 10.67
N VAL A 153 14.46 3.91 9.45
CA VAL A 153 13.41 3.77 8.46
C VAL A 153 13.97 3.14 7.20
N ALA A 154 13.28 2.12 6.70
CA ALA A 154 13.48 1.56 5.37
C ALA A 154 12.50 2.22 4.41
N ILE A 155 13.03 2.82 3.35
CA ILE A 155 12.29 3.53 2.31
C ILE A 155 12.45 2.73 1.02
N ARG A 156 11.32 2.41 0.39
CA ARG A 156 11.29 1.88 -0.97
C ARG A 156 10.92 2.99 -1.93
N CYS A 157 11.63 3.12 -3.03
CA CYS A 157 11.40 4.19 -3.99
C CYS A 157 11.64 3.75 -5.43
N THR A 158 11.11 4.53 -6.37
CA THR A 158 11.30 4.34 -7.80
C THR A 158 12.69 4.85 -8.22
N PRO A 159 13.24 4.38 -9.35
CA PRO A 159 14.46 4.95 -9.92
C PRO A 159 14.40 6.46 -10.19
N SER A 160 13.18 7.03 -10.31
CA SER A 160 12.90 8.45 -10.50
C SER A 160 12.94 9.27 -9.19
N GLY A 161 12.98 8.62 -8.03
CA GLY A 161 12.99 9.28 -6.72
C GLY A 161 11.63 9.36 -6.01
N ASP A 162 10.57 8.77 -6.56
CA ASP A 162 9.27 8.73 -5.90
C ASP A 162 9.24 7.66 -4.79
N VAL A 163 8.64 7.99 -3.65
CA VAL A 163 8.53 7.06 -2.53
C VAL A 163 7.36 6.11 -2.77
N LEU A 164 7.62 4.80 -2.76
CA LEU A 164 6.63 3.73 -2.90
C LEU A 164 6.10 3.27 -1.53
N SER A 165 7.01 3.04 -0.58
CA SER A 165 6.63 2.65 0.77
C SER A 165 7.67 3.08 1.81
N VAL A 166 7.20 3.37 3.02
CA VAL A 166 8.03 3.74 4.16
C VAL A 166 7.72 2.76 5.29
N SER A 167 8.74 2.14 5.86
CA SER A 167 8.58 1.16 6.95
C SER A 167 9.60 1.41 8.04
N ILE A 168 9.15 1.50 9.28
CA ILE A 168 10.03 1.69 10.43
C ILE A 168 10.70 0.36 10.75
N ARG A 169 12.04 0.33 10.72
CA ARG A 169 12.87 -0.82 11.13
C ARG A 169 13.14 -0.79 12.63
N ARG A 170 13.32 0.40 13.19
CA ARG A 170 13.52 0.64 14.63
C ARG A 170 12.77 1.91 15.01
N SER A 171 11.80 1.77 15.89
CA SER A 171 11.07 2.91 16.47
C SER A 171 11.97 3.66 17.45
N SER A 172 11.75 4.97 17.57
CA SER A 172 12.38 5.81 18.59
C SER A 172 11.80 5.63 19.99
N GLY A 173 10.71 4.88 20.14
CA GLY A 173 9.93 4.82 21.38
C GLY A 173 8.89 5.94 21.51
N ASN A 174 8.88 6.91 20.59
CA ASN A 174 7.87 7.96 20.51
C ASN A 174 7.15 7.91 19.14
N SER A 175 5.87 7.55 19.17
CA SER A 175 5.06 7.47 17.95
C SER A 175 4.91 8.80 17.24
N GLY A 176 4.88 9.92 17.97
CA GLY A 176 4.78 11.26 17.38
C GLY A 176 6.01 11.63 16.56
N TRP A 177 7.21 11.32 17.06
CA TRP A 177 8.46 11.52 16.32
C TRP A 177 8.53 10.61 15.08
N ASP A 178 8.17 9.34 15.24
CA ASP A 178 8.17 8.39 14.12
C ASP A 178 7.21 8.83 13.01
N GLN A 179 6.01 9.30 13.35
CA GLN A 179 5.05 9.85 12.38
C GLN A 179 5.57 11.13 11.71
N ALA A 180 6.20 12.02 12.48
CA ALA A 180 6.81 13.24 11.92
C ALA A 180 7.89 12.90 10.88
N VAL A 181 8.72 11.88 11.13
CA VAL A 181 9.73 11.38 10.18
C VAL A 181 9.07 10.82 8.93
N VAL A 182 8.02 10.00 9.06
CA VAL A 182 7.30 9.42 7.90
C VAL A 182 6.67 10.53 7.04
N ASN A 183 6.02 11.50 7.68
CA ASN A 183 5.42 12.65 6.99
C ASN A 183 6.48 13.49 6.27
N ALA A 184 7.62 13.72 6.90
CA ALA A 184 8.72 14.47 6.30
C ALA A 184 9.30 13.76 5.07
N ILE A 185 9.41 12.42 5.10
CA ILE A 185 9.87 11.63 3.94
C ILE A 185 8.89 11.80 2.78
N GLN A 186 7.57 11.73 3.04
CA GLN A 186 6.54 11.92 2.02
C GLN A 186 6.54 13.34 1.46
N ALA A 187 6.74 14.37 2.30
CA ALA A 187 6.85 15.76 1.88
C ALA A 187 8.13 16.08 1.07
N SER A 188 9.10 15.16 1.09
CA SER A 188 10.40 15.34 0.44
C SER A 188 10.48 14.72 -0.96
N VAL A 189 9.37 14.21 -1.49
CA VAL A 189 9.26 13.66 -2.84
C VAL A 189 9.36 14.77 -3.90
N PRO A 190 10.13 14.58 -4.99
CA PRO A 190 11.00 13.44 -5.27
C PRO A 190 12.34 13.49 -4.51
N LEU A 191 12.83 12.32 -4.12
CA LEU A 191 14.13 12.16 -3.47
C LEU A 191 15.27 12.49 -4.46
N PRO A 192 16.37 13.11 -3.98
CA PRO A 192 17.48 13.48 -4.85
C PRO A 192 18.11 12.24 -5.49
N PRO A 193 18.55 12.29 -6.76
CA PRO A 193 19.17 11.14 -7.40
C PRO A 193 20.53 10.78 -6.78
N ASP A 194 20.86 9.50 -6.82
CA ASP A 194 22.17 9.00 -6.38
C ASP A 194 23.29 9.35 -7.37
N SER A 195 24.55 9.06 -7.02
CA SER A 195 25.74 9.29 -7.86
C SER A 195 25.66 8.62 -9.23
N ASN A 196 24.85 7.57 -9.36
CA ASN A 196 24.59 6.86 -10.63
C ASN A 196 23.44 7.46 -11.44
N GLY A 197 22.90 8.62 -11.03
CA GLY A 197 21.74 9.27 -11.65
C GLY A 197 20.40 8.56 -11.44
N ARG A 198 20.39 7.46 -10.67
CA ARG A 198 19.19 6.68 -10.32
C ARG A 198 19.13 6.46 -8.83
N THR A 199 17.92 6.51 -8.29
CA THR A 199 17.69 6.23 -6.88
C THR A 199 17.63 4.72 -6.63
N PRO A 200 18.37 4.18 -5.64
CA PRO A 200 18.32 2.77 -5.28
C PRO A 200 16.93 2.35 -4.76
N PRO A 201 16.45 1.12 -5.08
CA PRO A 201 15.08 0.71 -4.81
C PRO A 201 14.75 0.59 -3.33
N ASP A 202 15.69 0.16 -2.49
CA ASP A 202 15.52 0.04 -1.04
C ASP A 202 16.66 0.78 -0.32
N ILE A 203 16.33 1.71 0.56
CA ILE A 203 17.28 2.55 1.30
C ILE A 203 16.95 2.45 2.79
N THR A 204 17.98 2.32 3.62
CA THR A 204 17.82 2.42 5.09
C THR A 204 18.45 3.71 5.57
N ILE A 205 17.67 4.56 6.26
CA ILE A 205 18.12 5.85 6.78
C ILE A 205 17.82 5.92 8.27
N THR A 206 18.76 6.48 9.03
CA THR A 206 18.58 6.74 10.46
C THR A 206 18.33 8.23 10.67
N PHE A 207 17.22 8.55 11.32
CA PHE A 207 16.86 9.91 11.71
C PHE A 207 17.01 10.07 13.22
N LYS A 208 17.79 11.07 13.63
CA LYS A 208 17.98 11.46 15.03
C LYS A 208 17.33 12.82 15.25
N ALA A 209 16.60 12.97 16.34
CA ALA A 209 15.96 14.25 16.69
C ALA A 209 16.95 15.28 17.26
N ALA A 210 18.02 14.81 17.90
CA ALA A 210 19.01 15.63 18.58
C ALA A 210 20.06 16.28 17.66
N GLU A 211 19.91 16.23 16.33
CA GLU A 211 20.93 16.68 15.38
C GLU A 211 20.45 17.81 14.48
#